data_AF-A0A931W4Q3-F1
#
_entry.id   AF-A0A931W4Q3-F1
#
_cell.length_a   1.000
_cell.length_b   1.000
_cell.length_c   1.000
_cell.angle_alpha   90.00
_cell.angle_beta   90.00
_cell.angle_gamma   90.00
#
_symmetry.space_group_name_H-M   'P 1'
#
loop_
_entity.id
_entity.type
_entity.pdbx_description
1 polymer ?
#
loop_
_entity_poly.entity_id
_entity_poly.type
_entity_poly.pdbx_seq_one_letter_code
_entity_poly.pdbx_strand_id
1 'polypeptide(L)'
;MSFDPQKIFGNLAEKERLKGHHSPEGRAIRIMSRALNGWSSGILSGWGVLVLCEQAVEDWLKARLNIAAWSMRGLTSLTATGVERKLITRLEAVRLQRIHKARSRARQGRSPAARDVEAALEFCIRLIEKHW
;
A
#
# COMPACT_ATOMS: atom_id res chain seq x y z
N MET A 1 8.67 -9.27 -14.38
CA MET A 1 8.04 -8.07 -14.99
C MET A 1 8.96 -6.91 -14.70
N SER A 2 9.27 -6.07 -15.69
CA SER A 2 10.03 -4.83 -15.47
C SER A 2 9.12 -3.84 -14.76
N PHE A 3 9.60 -3.21 -13.68
CA PHE A 3 8.89 -2.14 -13.02
C PHE A 3 8.85 -0.92 -13.95
N ASP A 4 7.65 -0.51 -14.37
CA ASP A 4 7.43 0.63 -15.25
C ASP A 4 6.57 1.67 -14.51
N PRO A 5 7.19 2.69 -13.89
CA PRO A 5 6.47 3.68 -13.11
C PRO A 5 5.43 4.46 -13.92
N GLN A 6 5.72 4.77 -15.19
CA GLN A 6 4.83 5.60 -16.01
C GLN A 6 3.57 4.83 -16.37
N LYS A 7 3.72 3.56 -16.74
CA LYS A 7 2.58 2.67 -17.00
C LYS A 7 1.75 2.43 -15.75
N ILE A 8 2.40 2.21 -14.59
CA ILE A 8 1.68 2.04 -13.32
C ILE A 8 0.92 3.33 -12.96
N PHE A 9 1.55 4.49 -13.12
CA PHE A 9 0.93 5.78 -12.80
C PHE A 9 -0.29 6.09 -13.68
N GLY A 10 -0.19 5.86 -15.00
CA GLY A 10 -1.32 6.04 -15.93
C GLY A 10 -2.54 5.20 -15.53
N ASN A 11 -2.30 3.94 -15.16
CA ASN A 11 -3.35 3.06 -14.66
C ASN A 11 -3.97 3.55 -13.34
N LEU A 12 -3.17 4.08 -12.43
CA LEU A 12 -3.67 4.62 -11.15
C LEU A 12 -4.55 5.87 -11.34
N ALA A 13 -4.13 6.79 -12.21
CA ALA A 13 -4.85 8.03 -12.49
C ALA A 13 -6.24 7.76 -13.10
N GLU A 14 -6.32 6.80 -14.03
CA GLU A 14 -7.59 6.39 -14.61
C GLU A 14 -8.53 5.78 -13.56
N LYS A 15 -8.00 4.95 -12.64
CA LYS A 15 -8.78 4.31 -11.57
C LYS A 15 -9.30 5.28 -10.53
N GLU A 16 -8.49 6.28 -10.15
CA GLU A 16 -8.94 7.35 -9.25
C GLU A 16 -10.14 8.11 -9.85
N ARG A 17 -10.09 8.40 -11.16
CA ARG A 17 -11.19 9.05 -11.89
C ARG A 17 -12.48 8.23 -11.83
N LEU A 18 -12.39 6.90 -11.92
CA LEU A 18 -13.55 6.00 -11.93
C LEU A 18 -14.23 5.81 -10.57
N LYS A 19 -13.49 5.90 -9.45
CA LYS A 19 -14.09 5.72 -8.09
C LYS A 19 -14.39 6.98 -7.33
N GLY A 20 -13.96 8.11 -7.84
CA GLY A 20 -14.14 9.38 -7.16
C GLY A 20 -13.16 9.53 -6.01
N HIS A 21 -12.66 10.76 -5.91
CA HIS A 21 -11.57 11.18 -5.04
C HIS A 21 -11.83 10.98 -3.53
N HIS A 22 -13.07 10.73 -3.12
CA HIS A 22 -13.48 10.58 -1.71
C HIS A 22 -13.71 9.13 -1.27
N SER A 23 -13.68 8.17 -2.19
CA SER A 23 -13.77 6.75 -1.83
C SER A 23 -12.51 6.29 -1.06
N PRO A 24 -12.62 5.28 -0.19
CA PRO A 24 -11.45 4.65 0.43
C PRO A 24 -10.40 4.18 -0.59
N GLU A 25 -10.87 3.61 -1.71
CA GLU A 25 -10.05 3.13 -2.82
C GLU A 25 -9.35 4.30 -3.51
N GLY A 26 -10.08 5.37 -3.83
CA GLY A 26 -9.51 6.57 -4.44
C GLY A 26 -8.45 7.24 -3.57
N ARG A 27 -8.67 7.30 -2.24
CA ARG A 27 -7.66 7.80 -1.29
C ARG A 27 -6.41 6.91 -1.27
N ALA A 28 -6.59 5.59 -1.22
CA ALA A 28 -5.48 4.65 -1.21
C ALA A 28 -4.67 4.73 -2.51
N ILE A 29 -5.34 4.80 -3.67
CA ILE A 29 -4.74 5.02 -4.99
C ILE A 29 -3.92 6.31 -5.00
N ARG A 30 -4.45 7.43 -4.48
CA ARG A 30 -3.71 8.70 -4.43
C ARG A 30 -2.43 8.61 -3.61
N ILE A 31 -2.47 7.91 -2.46
CA ILE A 31 -1.26 7.69 -1.65
C ILE A 31 -0.26 6.83 -2.41
N MET A 32 -0.71 5.78 -3.12
CA MET A 32 0.16 4.95 -3.96
C MET A 32 0.76 5.75 -5.12
N SER A 33 0.00 6.62 -5.79
CA SER A 33 0.50 7.50 -6.84
C SER A 33 1.57 8.45 -6.32
N ARG A 34 1.41 8.99 -5.11
CA ARG A 34 2.44 9.81 -4.43
C ARG A 34 3.68 9.00 -4.11
N ALA A 35 3.52 7.78 -3.60
CA ALA A 35 4.63 6.89 -3.29
C ALA A 35 5.42 6.52 -4.56
N LEU A 36 4.71 6.21 -5.64
CA LEU A 36 5.28 5.86 -6.94
C LEU A 36 6.06 7.02 -7.53
N ASN A 37 5.45 8.21 -7.61
CA ASN A 37 6.10 9.39 -8.15
C ASN A 37 7.30 9.82 -7.31
N GLY A 38 7.18 9.76 -5.99
CA GLY A 38 8.28 10.07 -5.08
C GLY A 38 9.43 9.08 -5.21
N TRP A 39 9.14 7.79 -5.42
CA TRP A 39 10.16 6.77 -5.68
C TRP A 39 10.86 7.00 -7.03
N SER A 40 10.09 7.16 -8.12
CA SER A 40 10.65 7.31 -9.46
C SER A 40 11.45 8.60 -9.64
N SER A 41 11.09 9.65 -8.91
CA SER A 41 11.81 10.94 -8.94
C SER A 41 13.00 11.00 -7.98
N GLY A 42 13.28 9.93 -7.23
CA GLY A 42 14.36 9.89 -6.22
C GLY A 42 14.12 10.79 -5.00
N ILE A 43 12.90 11.30 -4.82
CA ILE A 43 12.53 12.20 -3.72
C ILE A 43 12.30 11.40 -2.42
N LEU A 44 11.68 10.22 -2.53
CA LEU A 44 11.40 9.35 -1.40
C LEU A 44 12.47 8.27 -1.28
N SER A 45 12.96 8.08 -0.05
CA SER A 45 13.74 6.89 0.28
C SER A 45 12.86 5.64 0.23
N GLY A 46 13.49 4.47 0.08
CA GLY A 46 12.76 3.19 0.13
C GLY A 46 11.97 3.01 1.43
N TRP A 47 12.48 3.54 2.55
CA TRP A 47 11.73 3.57 3.80
C TRP A 47 10.45 4.42 3.69
N GLY A 48 10.54 5.62 3.11
CA GLY A 48 9.40 6.52 2.91
C GLY A 48 8.33 5.89 2.03
N VAL A 49 8.73 5.18 0.96
CA VAL A 49 7.80 4.43 0.11
C VAL A 49 7.08 3.33 0.89
N LEU A 50 7.81 2.53 1.67
CA LEU A 50 7.21 1.46 2.48
C LEU A 50 6.23 2.02 3.54
N VAL A 51 6.52 3.19 4.12
CA VAL A 51 5.60 3.88 5.04
C VAL A 51 4.30 4.25 4.33
N LEU A 52 4.38 4.84 3.12
CA LEU A 52 3.19 5.21 2.37
C LEU A 52 2.37 3.99 1.92
N CYS A 53 3.02 2.90 1.51
CA CYS A 53 2.35 1.66 1.17
C CYS A 53 1.58 1.07 2.37
N GLU A 54 2.20 1.04 3.55
CA GLU A 54 1.56 0.56 4.77
C GLU A 54 0.39 1.46 5.18
N GLN A 55 0.59 2.78 5.19
CA GLN A 55 -0.46 3.76 5.53
C GLN A 55 -1.69 3.63 4.61
N ALA A 56 -1.46 3.54 3.30
CA ALA A 56 -2.54 3.43 2.32
C ALA A 56 -3.39 2.15 2.53
N VAL A 57 -2.74 1.02 2.79
CA VAL A 57 -3.44 -0.25 3.04
C VAL A 57 -4.13 -0.25 4.40
N GLU A 58 -3.52 0.33 5.44
CA GLU A 58 -4.15 0.49 6.74
C GLU A 58 -5.43 1.32 6.66
N ASP A 59 -5.39 2.48 6.02
CA ASP A 59 -6.54 3.37 5.89
C ASP A 59 -7.65 2.73 5.04
N TRP A 60 -7.26 2.03 3.97
CA TRP A 60 -8.20 1.25 3.15
C TRP A 60 -8.87 0.14 3.97
N LEU A 61 -8.10 -0.66 4.72
CA LEU A 61 -8.65 -1.73 5.58
C LEU A 61 -9.54 -1.17 6.68
N LYS A 62 -9.15 -0.06 7.34
CA LYS A 62 -9.98 0.61 8.36
C LYS A 62 -11.33 0.99 7.79
N ALA A 63 -11.34 1.61 6.61
CA ALA A 63 -12.59 1.99 5.94
C ALA A 63 -13.45 0.77 5.59
N ARG A 64 -12.86 -0.28 5.01
CA ARG A 64 -13.58 -1.53 4.65
C ARG A 64 -14.11 -2.29 5.87
N LEU A 65 -13.45 -2.14 7.02
CA LEU A 65 -13.85 -2.74 8.30
C LEU A 65 -14.80 -1.86 9.12
N ASN A 66 -15.17 -0.67 8.64
CA ASN A 66 -15.92 0.35 9.40
C ASN A 66 -15.24 0.73 10.73
N ILE A 67 -13.91 0.81 10.72
CA ILE A 67 -13.09 1.26 11.84
C ILE A 67 -12.77 2.75 11.64
N ALA A 68 -12.89 3.55 12.71
CA ALA A 68 -12.56 4.96 12.66
C ALA A 68 -11.11 5.20 12.22
N ALA A 69 -10.88 6.25 11.42
CA ALA A 69 -9.57 6.55 10.85
C ALA A 69 -8.48 6.76 11.93
N TRP A 70 -8.86 7.41 13.04
CA TRP A 70 -7.99 7.66 14.20
C TRP A 70 -7.73 6.43 15.09
N SER A 71 -8.24 5.26 14.72
CA SER A 71 -7.97 4.04 15.48
C SER A 71 -6.48 3.72 15.49
N MET A 72 -5.96 3.41 16.69
CA MET A 72 -4.57 2.98 16.93
C MET A 72 -4.31 1.53 16.44
N ARG A 73 -5.30 0.85 15.85
CA ARG A 73 -5.12 -0.48 15.27
C ARG A 73 -4.21 -0.37 14.03
N GLY A 74 -3.01 -0.94 14.16
CA GLY A 74 -2.05 -1.04 13.04
C GLY A 74 -2.30 -2.23 12.13
N LEU A 75 -1.52 -2.30 11.04
CA LEU A 75 -1.65 -3.23 9.92
C LEU A 75 -1.78 -4.69 10.37
N THR A 76 -0.97 -5.14 11.34
CA THR A 76 -0.99 -6.54 11.80
C THR A 76 -2.34 -6.94 12.41
N SER A 77 -2.99 -6.05 13.17
CA SER A 77 -4.33 -6.32 13.73
C SER A 77 -5.41 -6.23 12.66
N LEU A 78 -5.30 -5.25 11.75
CA LEU A 78 -6.27 -5.06 10.66
C LEU A 78 -6.25 -6.21 9.66
N THR A 79 -5.07 -6.76 9.35
CA THR A 79 -4.92 -7.88 8.42
C THR A 79 -5.54 -9.17 8.94
N ALA A 80 -5.43 -9.47 10.25
CA ALA A 80 -6.10 -10.62 10.85
C ALA A 80 -7.63 -10.53 10.68
N THR A 81 -8.22 -9.40 11.08
CA THR A 81 -9.67 -9.15 10.90
C THR A 81 -10.06 -9.10 9.42
N GLY A 82 -9.20 -8.57 8.56
CA GLY A 82 -9.42 -8.52 7.11
C GLY A 82 -9.51 -9.91 6.48
N VAL A 83 -8.70 -10.87 6.94
CA VAL A 83 -8.79 -12.28 6.51
C VAL A 83 -10.09 -12.92 7.01
N GLU A 84 -10.44 -12.72 8.28
CA GLU A 84 -11.67 -13.27 8.87
C GLU A 84 -12.92 -12.79 8.12
N ARG A 85 -12.95 -11.51 7.73
CA ARG A 85 -14.03 -10.91 6.95
C ARG A 85 -13.90 -11.09 5.44
N LYS A 86 -12.94 -11.90 4.97
CA LYS A 86 -12.70 -12.19 3.54
C LYS A 86 -12.43 -10.95 2.68
N LEU A 87 -11.95 -9.86 3.29
CA LEU A 87 -11.56 -8.63 2.58
C LEU A 87 -10.17 -8.77 1.92
N ILE A 88 -9.34 -9.66 2.47
CA ILE A 88 -8.06 -10.07 1.91
C ILE A 88 -7.86 -11.56 2.15
N THR A 89 -7.00 -12.19 1.37
CA THR A 89 -6.60 -13.58 1.54
C THR A 89 -5.48 -13.72 2.57
N ARG A 90 -5.30 -14.94 3.11
CA ARG A 90 -4.17 -15.27 4.00
C ARG A 90 -2.82 -14.97 3.34
N LEU A 91 -2.68 -15.26 2.05
CA LEU A 91 -1.46 -15.01 1.30
C LEU A 91 -1.14 -13.51 1.21
N GLU A 92 -2.17 -12.68 0.96
CA GLU A 92 -2.02 -11.23 0.93
C GLU A 92 -1.66 -10.67 2.31
N ALA A 93 -2.25 -11.18 3.38
CA ALA A 93 -1.88 -10.81 4.74
C ALA A 93 -0.40 -11.15 5.06
N VAL A 94 0.09 -12.32 4.63
CA VAL A 94 1.51 -12.68 4.79
C VAL A 94 2.42 -11.72 4.02
N ARG A 95 2.05 -11.30 2.80
CA ARG A 95 2.83 -10.34 2.02
C ARG A 95 2.83 -8.95 2.69
N LEU A 96 1.70 -8.50 3.22
CA LEU A 96 1.62 -7.27 4.02
C LEU A 96 2.50 -7.31 5.27
N GLN A 97 2.55 -8.44 5.97
CA GLN A 97 3.47 -8.63 7.11
C GLN A 97 4.94 -8.56 6.68
N ARG A 98 5.31 -9.05 5.48
CA ARG A 98 6.68 -8.91 4.97
C ARG A 98 7.05 -7.45 4.72
N ILE A 99 6.13 -6.65 4.19
CA ILE A 99 6.30 -5.21 3.99
C ILE A 99 6.49 -4.50 5.33
N HIS A 100 5.65 -4.79 6.32
CA HIS A 100 5.78 -4.25 7.67
C HIS A 100 7.15 -4.59 8.29
N LYS A 101 7.60 -5.84 8.16
CA LYS A 101 8.95 -6.26 8.63
C LYS A 101 10.07 -5.54 7.87
N ALA A 102 9.94 -5.35 6.56
CA ALA A 102 10.92 -4.60 5.77
C ALA A 102 11.00 -3.14 6.23
N ARG A 103 9.87 -2.48 6.49
CA ARG A 103 9.80 -1.14 7.06
C ARG A 103 10.48 -1.05 8.42
N SER A 104 10.20 -2.00 9.31
CA SER A 104 10.80 -2.04 10.66
C SER A 104 12.33 -2.20 10.61
N ARG A 105 12.86 -3.02 9.68
CA ARG A 105 14.31 -3.13 9.45
C ARG A 105 14.90 -1.85 8.86
N ALA A 106 14.20 -1.21 7.93
CA ALA A 106 14.62 0.04 7.34
C ALA A 106 14.67 1.19 8.37
N ARG A 107 13.74 1.21 9.34
CA ARG A 107 13.79 2.12 10.49
C ARG A 107 15.04 1.91 11.36
N GLN A 108 15.57 0.70 11.43
CA GLN A 108 16.80 0.35 12.16
C GLN A 108 18.08 0.60 11.34
N GLY A 109 18.00 1.38 10.25
CA GLY A 109 19.15 1.76 9.44
C GLY A 109 19.52 0.77 8.33
N ARG A 110 18.76 -0.32 8.13
CA ARG A 110 18.98 -1.23 7.00
C ARG A 110 18.23 -0.78 5.76
N SER A 111 18.89 -0.03 4.87
CA SER A 111 18.29 0.40 3.62
C SER A 111 17.67 -0.78 2.85
N PRO A 112 16.37 -0.72 2.51
CA PRO A 112 15.72 -1.77 1.74
C PRO A 112 16.26 -1.77 0.31
N ALA A 113 16.38 -2.96 -0.29
CA ALA A 113 16.79 -3.05 -1.69
C ALA A 113 15.71 -2.44 -2.59
N ALA A 114 16.11 -1.73 -3.66
CA ALA A 114 15.20 -1.08 -4.60
C ALA A 114 14.11 -2.05 -5.11
N ARG A 115 14.51 -3.25 -5.51
CA ARG A 115 13.58 -4.32 -5.94
C ARG A 115 12.52 -4.68 -4.91
N ASP A 116 12.84 -4.63 -3.61
CA ASP A 116 11.91 -4.98 -2.54
C ASP A 116 10.90 -3.86 -2.33
N VAL A 117 11.33 -2.61 -2.51
CA VAL A 117 10.47 -1.42 -2.46
C VAL A 117 9.50 -1.42 -3.63
N GLU A 118 10.00 -1.67 -4.84
CA GLU A 118 9.19 -1.75 -6.06
C GLU A 118 8.17 -2.89 -5.99
N ALA A 119 8.61 -4.07 -5.54
CA ALA A 119 7.71 -5.21 -5.35
C ALA A 119 6.64 -4.97 -4.27
N ALA A 120 6.97 -4.21 -3.21
CA ALA A 120 6.01 -3.81 -2.19
C ALA A 120 4.97 -2.85 -2.76
N LEU A 121 5.42 -1.84 -3.51
CA LEU A 121 4.56 -0.84 -4.13
C LEU A 121 3.62 -1.48 -5.15
N GLU A 122 4.15 -2.30 -6.06
CA GLU A 122 3.35 -3.03 -7.05
C GLU A 122 2.34 -3.97 -6.37
N PHE A 123 2.75 -4.67 -5.31
CA PHE A 123 1.84 -5.54 -4.57
C PHE A 123 0.68 -4.76 -3.94
N CYS A 124 0.95 -3.66 -3.24
CA CYS A 124 -0.11 -2.91 -2.57
C CYS A 124 -1.07 -2.26 -3.56
N ILE A 125 -0.58 -1.80 -4.72
CA ILE A 125 -1.43 -1.34 -5.82
C ILE A 125 -2.34 -2.46 -6.30
N ARG A 126 -1.77 -3.63 -6.66
CA ARG A 126 -2.56 -4.77 -7.12
C ARG A 126 -3.54 -5.30 -6.07
N LEU A 127 -3.19 -5.20 -4.79
CA LEU A 127 -4.08 -5.61 -3.70
C LEU A 127 -5.36 -4.77 -3.67
N ILE A 128 -5.21 -3.45 -3.71
CA ILE A 128 -6.35 -2.52 -3.73
C ILE A 128 -7.17 -2.73 -5.00
N GLU A 129 -6.50 -2.93 -6.14
CA GLU A 129 -7.16 -3.17 -7.43
C GLU A 129 -7.92 -4.49 -7.50
N LYS A 130 -7.43 -5.54 -6.84
CA LYS A 130 -8.06 -6.87 -6.88
C LYS A 130 -9.31 -6.95 -6.01
N HIS A 131 -9.28 -6.28 -4.87
CA HIS A 131 -10.41 -6.24 -3.91
C HIS A 131 -11.29 -5.01 -4.10
N TRP A 132 -11.16 -4.43 -5.30
CA TRP A 132 -12.00 -3.40 -5.84
C TRP A 132 -13.37 -3.96 -6.24
#